data_AF-A0A959RXZ2-F1
#
_entry.id   AF-A0A959RXZ2-F1
#
_cell.length_a   1.000
_cell.length_b   1.000
_cell.length_c   1.000
_cell.angle_alpha   90.00
_cell.angle_beta   90.00
_cell.angle_gamma   90.00
#
_symmetry.space_group_name_H-M   'P 1'
#
loop_
_entity.id
_entity.type
_entity.pdbx_description
1 polymer ?
#
loop_
_entity_poly.entity_id
_entity_poly.type
_entity_poly.pdbx_seq_one_letter_code
_entity_poly.pdbx_strand_id
1 'polypeptide(L)'
;PINGKTVAGPMLDTNFKSFVGIAELPIQHGMTVGELAQFFNRTEILETEKSAELIIIKMQNCKREFYYDDCNLKWIKPSPNMPDLKTAIAYPGLCLIEGTNISEGRGTYSPFLIIGSPFIDSQDVISEMKNYNLDGVTISDTSFTPISIPNMSTSPKYLDENCNGISINITDRNLFKPIDFTVNLIYTFHKLYPQKFTFRESSIDRLWGSDNFRKDILADKTPKEIIESYQKDLENFKQVRKDFLLY
;
A
#
# COMPACT_ATOMS: atom_id res chain seq x y z
N PRO A 1 -13.14 3.32 -1.45
CA PRO A 1 -13.12 3.79 -0.04
C PRO A 1 -12.13 4.94 0.19
N ILE A 2 -11.01 4.93 -0.54
CA ILE A 2 -9.91 5.89 -0.39
C ILE A 2 -9.84 6.83 -1.60
N ASN A 3 -11.01 7.35 -2.00
CA ASN A 3 -11.25 8.12 -3.23
C ASN A 3 -11.05 7.34 -4.55
N GLY A 4 -11.51 7.93 -5.66
CA GLY A 4 -11.32 7.50 -7.05
C GLY A 4 -10.46 8.47 -7.86
N LYS A 5 -9.83 9.46 -7.22
CA LYS A 5 -8.98 10.44 -7.91
C LYS A 5 -7.53 10.00 -7.93
N THR A 6 -7.01 9.56 -6.79
CA THR A 6 -5.61 9.23 -6.59
C THR A 6 -5.19 8.03 -7.41
N VAL A 7 -4.08 8.17 -8.14
CA VAL A 7 -3.36 7.07 -8.79
C VAL A 7 -1.91 7.13 -8.33
N ALA A 8 -1.40 6.03 -7.80
CA ALA A 8 -0.06 5.99 -7.22
C ALA A 8 0.54 4.58 -7.24
N GLY A 9 1.87 4.52 -7.19
CA GLY A 9 2.67 3.29 -7.25
C GLY A 9 3.05 2.85 -8.67
N PRO A 10 4.01 1.93 -8.80
CA PRO A 10 4.40 1.36 -10.07
C PRO A 10 3.24 0.60 -10.74
N MET A 11 3.30 0.48 -12.06
CA MET A 11 2.49 -0.47 -12.80
C MET A 11 3.00 -1.90 -12.55
N LEU A 12 2.09 -2.87 -12.48
CA LEU A 12 2.47 -4.29 -12.46
C LEU A 12 3.15 -4.70 -13.79
N ASP A 13 4.35 -5.25 -13.71
CA ASP A 13 4.96 -6.06 -14.77
C ASP A 13 4.28 -7.44 -14.77
N THR A 14 3.77 -7.86 -15.94
CA THR A 14 3.01 -9.10 -16.10
C THR A 14 3.82 -10.36 -15.75
N ASN A 15 5.15 -10.29 -15.76
CA ASN A 15 6.01 -11.37 -15.25
C ASN A 15 5.85 -11.62 -13.74
N PHE A 16 5.31 -10.64 -13.01
CA PHE A 16 5.05 -10.71 -11.56
C PHE A 16 3.56 -10.91 -11.24
N LYS A 17 2.74 -11.19 -12.26
CA LYS A 17 1.31 -11.49 -12.10
C LYS A 17 1.10 -12.63 -11.10
N SER A 18 0.18 -12.41 -10.17
CA SER A 18 -0.15 -13.36 -9.11
C SER A 18 -1.55 -13.08 -8.56
N PHE A 19 -1.99 -13.85 -7.56
CA PHE A 19 -3.27 -13.60 -6.89
C PHE A 19 -3.37 -12.19 -6.27
N VAL A 20 -2.23 -11.59 -5.87
CA VAL A 20 -2.18 -10.25 -5.26
C VAL A 20 -1.88 -9.12 -6.26
N GLY A 21 -1.79 -9.45 -7.56
CA GLY A 21 -1.55 -8.52 -8.66
C GLY A 21 -1.95 -9.19 -9.97
N ILE A 22 -3.19 -9.00 -10.40
CA ILE A 22 -3.80 -9.80 -11.49
C ILE A 22 -3.79 -9.12 -12.85
N ALA A 23 -3.41 -7.85 -12.92
CA ALA A 23 -3.55 -7.01 -14.10
C ALA A 23 -2.56 -5.85 -14.05
N GLU A 24 -2.20 -5.33 -15.23
CA GLU A 24 -1.37 -4.14 -15.42
C GLU A 24 -2.08 -2.88 -14.90
N LEU A 25 -2.12 -2.78 -13.57
CA LEU A 25 -2.68 -1.68 -12.81
C LEU A 25 -1.60 -1.17 -11.86
N PRO A 26 -1.64 0.13 -11.50
CA PRO A 26 -0.81 0.60 -10.42
C PRO A 26 -1.39 0.17 -9.07
N ILE A 27 -0.54 0.13 -8.04
CA ILE A 27 -0.91 -0.26 -6.66
C ILE A 27 -2.22 0.42 -6.22
N GLN A 28 -2.32 1.74 -6.42
CA GLN A 28 -3.55 2.49 -6.26
C GLN A 28 -4.04 2.96 -7.63
N HIS A 29 -5.02 2.26 -8.19
CA HIS A 29 -5.59 2.52 -9.52
C HIS A 29 -6.63 3.67 -9.55
N GLY A 30 -7.23 3.98 -8.40
CA GLY A 30 -8.23 5.06 -8.29
C GLY A 30 -9.45 4.83 -9.18
N MET A 31 -9.93 3.59 -9.31
CA MET A 31 -11.11 3.23 -10.08
C MET A 31 -12.11 2.49 -9.19
N THR A 32 -13.40 2.63 -9.44
CA THR A 32 -14.42 1.81 -8.78
C THR A 32 -14.42 0.38 -9.31
N VAL A 33 -15.04 -0.57 -8.60
CA VAL A 33 -15.14 -1.96 -9.08
C VAL A 33 -15.89 -2.08 -10.41
N GLY A 34 -16.87 -1.20 -10.67
CA GLY A 34 -17.57 -1.16 -11.97
C GLY A 34 -16.67 -0.65 -13.10
N GLU A 35 -15.89 0.40 -12.82
CA GLU A 35 -14.88 0.91 -13.77
C GLU A 35 -13.80 -0.14 -14.05
N LEU A 36 -13.33 -0.87 -13.03
CA LEU A 36 -12.39 -1.98 -13.20
C LEU A 36 -12.99 -3.15 -14.00
N ALA A 37 -14.24 -3.51 -13.74
CA ALA A 37 -14.92 -4.54 -14.52
C ALA A 37 -15.00 -4.14 -16.00
N GLN A 38 -15.30 -2.86 -16.30
CA GLN A 38 -15.30 -2.36 -17.67
C GLN A 38 -13.91 -2.34 -18.30
N PHE A 39 -12.89 -1.94 -17.52
CA PHE A 39 -11.49 -1.99 -17.93
C PHE A 39 -11.12 -3.41 -18.34
N PHE A 40 -11.25 -4.39 -17.43
CA PHE A 40 -10.91 -5.78 -17.73
C PHE A 40 -11.71 -6.36 -18.90
N ASN A 41 -13.00 -6.05 -19.00
CA ASN A 41 -13.85 -6.59 -20.06
C ASN A 41 -13.51 -6.08 -21.47
N ARG A 42 -12.82 -4.95 -21.58
CA ARG A 42 -12.48 -4.29 -22.86
C ARG A 42 -10.99 -4.36 -23.18
N THR A 43 -10.16 -4.67 -22.20
CA THR A 43 -8.73 -4.92 -22.38
C THR A 43 -8.47 -6.42 -22.56
N GLU A 44 -7.43 -6.79 -23.29
CA GLU A 44 -6.97 -8.18 -23.47
C GLU A 44 -6.36 -8.79 -22.18
N ILE A 45 -6.62 -8.19 -21.01
CA ILE A 45 -6.16 -8.66 -19.69
C ILE A 45 -6.88 -9.95 -19.28
N LEU A 46 -8.14 -10.10 -19.69
CA LEU A 46 -8.85 -11.36 -19.55
C LEU A 46 -8.23 -12.32 -20.56
N GLU A 47 -7.61 -13.40 -20.09
CA GLU A 47 -7.02 -14.47 -20.92
C GLU A 47 -8.11 -15.31 -21.61
N THR A 48 -9.05 -14.64 -22.27
CA THR A 48 -10.19 -15.21 -22.98
C THR A 48 -10.58 -14.30 -24.13
N GLU A 49 -10.99 -14.91 -25.25
CA GLU A 49 -11.50 -14.21 -26.42
C GLU A 49 -12.95 -13.69 -26.22
N LYS A 50 -13.60 -14.05 -25.11
CA LYS A 50 -15.00 -13.70 -24.83
C LYS A 50 -15.08 -12.51 -23.88
N SER A 51 -15.70 -11.43 -24.35
CA SER A 51 -16.18 -10.38 -23.46
C SER A 51 -17.45 -10.86 -22.74
N ALA A 52 -17.58 -10.47 -21.47
CA ALA A 52 -18.80 -10.63 -20.70
C ALA A 52 -19.85 -9.60 -21.15
N GLU A 53 -21.12 -10.00 -21.15
CA GLU A 53 -22.24 -9.07 -21.22
C GLU A 53 -22.35 -8.30 -19.89
N LEU A 54 -21.67 -7.16 -19.81
CA LEU A 54 -21.49 -6.42 -18.56
C LEU A 54 -22.57 -5.34 -18.38
N ILE A 55 -23.34 -5.44 -17.30
CA ILE A 55 -24.27 -4.40 -16.84
C ILE A 55 -23.71 -3.76 -15.56
N ILE A 56 -23.53 -2.44 -15.58
CA ILE A 56 -23.08 -1.67 -14.41
C ILE A 56 -24.19 -0.71 -13.98
N ILE A 57 -24.69 -0.91 -12.75
CA ILE A 57 -25.62 0.03 -12.12
C ILE A 57 -24.79 1.15 -11.47
N LYS A 58 -24.78 2.33 -12.09
CA LYS A 58 -24.00 3.48 -11.60
C LYS A 58 -24.54 3.97 -10.27
N MET A 59 -23.63 4.33 -9.37
CA MET A 59 -23.97 5.09 -8.16
C MET A 59 -24.47 6.48 -8.56
N GLN A 60 -25.41 7.04 -7.79
CA GLN A 60 -25.87 8.41 -7.97
C GLN A 60 -25.06 9.36 -7.06
N ASN A 61 -24.78 10.57 -7.54
CA ASN A 61 -24.08 11.62 -6.80
C ASN A 61 -22.67 11.24 -6.30
N CYS A 62 -22.09 10.17 -6.82
CA CYS A 62 -20.73 9.77 -6.51
C CYS A 62 -19.75 10.77 -7.14
N LYS A 63 -18.81 11.27 -6.33
CA LYS A 63 -17.71 12.11 -6.80
C LYS A 63 -16.38 11.40 -6.55
N ARG A 64 -15.42 11.58 -7.45
CA ARG A 64 -14.12 10.88 -7.38
C ARG A 64 -13.30 11.29 -6.16
N GLU A 65 -13.49 12.49 -5.64
CA GLU A 65 -12.80 12.98 -4.44
C GLU A 65 -13.30 12.35 -3.13
N PHE A 66 -14.46 11.69 -3.14
CA PHE A 66 -15.07 11.18 -1.91
C PHE A 66 -14.27 10.03 -1.30
N TYR A 67 -13.94 10.20 -0.04
CA TYR A 67 -13.61 9.11 0.86
C TYR A 67 -14.89 8.44 1.36
N TYR A 68 -14.76 7.25 1.93
CA TYR A 68 -15.92 6.44 2.31
C TYR A 68 -16.84 7.14 3.33
N ASP A 69 -16.25 7.92 4.24
CA ASP A 69 -16.97 8.70 5.25
C ASP A 69 -17.69 9.92 4.67
N ASP A 70 -17.26 10.45 3.53
CA ASP A 70 -17.99 11.51 2.80
C ASP A 70 -19.34 11.00 2.26
N CYS A 71 -19.50 9.69 2.10
CA CYS A 71 -20.74 9.06 1.62
C CYS A 71 -21.79 8.87 2.73
N ASN A 72 -21.50 9.23 3.99
CA ASN A 72 -22.36 8.98 5.16
C ASN A 72 -22.78 7.51 5.31
N LEU A 73 -21.87 6.58 4.99
CA LEU A 73 -22.08 5.14 5.10
C LEU A 73 -21.34 4.58 6.32
N LYS A 74 -21.93 3.56 6.96
CA LYS A 74 -21.27 2.84 8.05
C LYS A 74 -20.12 1.99 7.51
N TRP A 75 -18.92 2.14 8.07
CA TRP A 75 -17.80 1.27 7.76
C TRP A 75 -18.08 -0.16 8.19
N ILE A 76 -18.19 -1.07 7.22
CA ILE A 76 -18.18 -2.51 7.44
C ILE A 76 -16.78 -2.99 7.06
N LYS A 77 -16.08 -3.61 8.01
CA LYS A 77 -14.71 -4.07 7.84
C LYS A 77 -14.64 -5.01 6.61
N PRO A 78 -13.88 -4.66 5.56
CA PRO A 78 -13.77 -5.53 4.38
C PRO A 78 -12.87 -6.74 4.67
N SER A 79 -12.03 -6.67 5.71
CA SER A 79 -11.26 -7.80 6.22
C SER A 79 -11.01 -7.62 7.72
N PRO A 80 -10.64 -8.69 8.45
CA PRO A 80 -10.37 -8.60 9.88
C PRO A 80 -9.25 -7.61 10.26
N ASN A 81 -8.23 -7.46 9.41
CA ASN A 81 -7.11 -6.53 9.62
C ASN A 81 -7.32 -5.17 8.92
N MET A 82 -8.54 -4.87 8.49
CA MET A 82 -8.93 -3.57 7.95
C MET A 82 -10.00 -2.94 8.86
N PRO A 83 -9.63 -2.55 10.09
CA PRO A 83 -10.60 -2.17 11.11
C PRO A 83 -11.34 -0.88 10.78
N ASP A 84 -10.70 0.07 10.09
CA ASP A 84 -11.23 1.40 9.82
C ASP A 84 -10.69 2.01 8.51
N LEU A 85 -11.22 3.20 8.19
CA LEU A 85 -10.83 3.96 7.00
C LEU A 85 -9.38 4.47 7.07
N LYS A 86 -8.82 4.75 8.26
CA LYS A 86 -7.43 5.20 8.38
C LYS A 86 -6.47 4.09 7.96
N THR A 87 -6.71 2.85 8.41
CA THR A 87 -5.97 1.68 7.93
C THR A 87 -6.11 1.56 6.42
N ALA A 88 -7.32 1.73 5.87
CA ALA A 88 -7.54 1.64 4.43
C ALA A 88 -6.77 2.70 3.63
N ILE A 89 -6.65 3.93 4.14
CA ILE A 89 -5.88 5.02 3.51
C ILE A 89 -4.38 4.69 3.51
N ALA A 90 -3.86 4.11 4.59
CA ALA A 90 -2.44 3.82 4.71
C ALA A 90 -2.01 2.50 4.01
N TYR A 91 -2.94 1.56 3.88
CA TYR A 91 -2.71 0.21 3.35
C TYR A 91 -2.02 0.14 1.99
N PRO A 92 -2.32 0.96 0.96
CA PRO A 92 -1.68 0.87 -0.35
C PRO A 92 -0.15 0.95 -0.28
N GLY A 93 0.38 1.74 0.66
CA GLY A 93 1.82 1.78 0.92
C GLY A 93 2.24 0.76 1.96
N LEU A 94 1.62 0.76 3.13
CA LEU A 94 2.12 0.03 4.30
C LEU A 94 1.97 -1.49 4.18
N CYS A 95 1.14 -1.98 3.25
CA CYS A 95 1.12 -3.40 2.89
C CYS A 95 2.48 -3.89 2.34
N LEU A 96 3.31 -3.02 1.75
CA LEU A 96 4.65 -3.39 1.28
C LEU A 96 5.56 -3.90 2.41
N ILE A 97 5.30 -3.51 3.66
CA ILE A 97 6.04 -4.01 4.83
C ILE A 97 5.87 -5.52 5.00
N GLU A 98 4.76 -6.12 4.53
CA GLU A 98 4.58 -7.58 4.50
C GLU A 98 5.70 -8.29 3.73
N GLY A 99 6.24 -7.62 2.70
CA GLY A 99 7.37 -8.04 1.89
C GLY A 99 8.75 -7.91 2.55
N THR A 100 8.81 -7.56 3.83
CA THR A 100 10.05 -7.45 4.61
C THR A 100 9.99 -8.34 5.86
N ASN A 101 11.08 -8.43 6.62
CA ASN A 101 11.07 -9.05 7.94
C ASN A 101 10.49 -8.15 9.05
N ILE A 102 10.23 -6.87 8.79
CA ILE A 102 9.63 -5.94 9.77
C ILE A 102 8.15 -6.26 9.99
N SER A 103 7.66 -6.18 11.22
CA SER A 103 6.23 -6.33 11.54
C SER A 103 5.44 -5.13 11.07
N GLU A 104 4.38 -5.40 10.32
CA GLU A 104 3.37 -4.43 9.92
C GLU A 104 2.25 -4.26 10.97
N GLY A 105 2.46 -4.70 12.22
CA GLY A 105 1.49 -4.54 13.31
C GLY A 105 0.35 -5.56 13.31
N ARG A 106 0.35 -6.55 12.41
CA ARG A 106 -0.53 -7.73 12.55
C ARG A 106 -0.21 -8.45 13.87
N GLY A 107 -1.23 -9.06 14.48
CA GLY A 107 -1.14 -9.57 15.86
C GLY A 107 -1.38 -8.49 16.91
N THR A 108 -1.84 -7.31 16.51
CA THR A 108 -2.30 -6.21 17.37
C THR A 108 -3.65 -5.68 16.88
N TYR A 109 -4.19 -4.66 17.55
CA TYR A 109 -5.41 -3.96 17.13
C TYR A 109 -5.16 -2.73 16.24
N SER A 110 -3.90 -2.46 15.87
CA SER A 110 -3.52 -1.33 15.01
C SER A 110 -2.73 -1.78 13.76
N PRO A 111 -3.21 -2.78 13.00
CA PRO A 111 -2.48 -3.29 11.84
C PRO A 111 -2.22 -2.15 10.83
N PHE A 112 -1.03 -2.18 10.25
CA PHE A 112 -0.48 -1.18 9.32
C PHE A 112 -0.31 0.22 9.90
N LEU A 113 -0.74 0.52 11.13
CA LEU A 113 -0.54 1.84 11.77
C LEU A 113 0.52 1.80 12.87
N ILE A 114 1.09 0.63 13.15
CA ILE A 114 2.31 0.46 13.92
C ILE A 114 3.24 -0.47 13.14
N ILE A 115 4.51 -0.08 13.04
CA ILE A 115 5.53 -0.80 12.27
C ILE A 115 6.75 -0.96 13.17
N GLY A 116 7.33 -2.16 13.25
CA GLY A 116 8.45 -2.40 14.16
C GLY A 116 9.07 -3.79 14.10
N SER A 117 10.16 -3.96 14.85
CA SER A 117 10.85 -5.23 15.05
C SER A 117 11.60 -5.22 16.39
N PRO A 118 12.08 -6.39 16.88
CA PRO A 118 12.89 -6.43 18.10
C PRO A 118 14.23 -5.69 18.01
N PHE A 119 14.69 -5.38 16.79
CA PHE A 119 15.99 -4.76 16.56
C PHE A 119 15.94 -3.27 16.20
N ILE A 120 14.74 -2.70 16.03
CA ILE A 120 14.58 -1.29 15.68
C ILE A 120 14.80 -0.42 16.92
N ASP A 121 15.47 0.71 16.72
CA ASP A 121 15.46 1.86 17.60
C ASP A 121 14.49 2.91 17.01
N SER A 122 13.43 3.22 17.75
CA SER A 122 12.40 4.15 17.29
C SER A 122 12.94 5.55 17.00
N GLN A 123 13.91 6.03 17.79
CA GLN A 123 14.45 7.38 17.65
C GLN A 123 15.33 7.53 16.42
N ASP A 124 16.10 6.48 16.07
CA ASP A 124 16.90 6.45 14.84
C ASP A 124 15.98 6.54 13.61
N VAL A 125 14.93 5.72 13.57
CA VAL A 125 13.95 5.71 12.47
C VAL A 125 13.24 7.07 12.35
N ILE A 126 12.76 7.62 13.47
CA ILE A 126 12.08 8.93 13.47
C ILE A 126 13.04 10.03 13.03
N SER A 127 14.30 9.99 13.46
CA SER A 127 15.31 11.00 13.11
C SER A 127 15.67 10.94 11.63
N GLU A 128 15.85 9.74 11.07
CA GLU A 128 16.09 9.57 9.63
C GLU A 128 14.88 10.00 8.80
N MET A 129 13.66 9.63 9.23
CA MET A 129 12.44 9.95 8.49
C MET A 129 12.16 11.46 8.38
N LYS A 130 12.73 12.29 9.27
CA LYS A 130 12.65 13.77 9.18
C LYS A 130 13.36 14.34 7.94
N ASN A 131 14.20 13.56 7.26
CA ASN A 131 14.85 13.97 6.02
C ASN A 131 13.92 13.88 4.79
N TYR A 132 12.74 13.30 4.95
CA TYR A 132 11.76 13.13 3.88
C TYR A 132 10.51 13.99 4.08
N ASN A 133 9.68 14.05 3.04
CA ASN A 133 8.38 14.70 3.16
C ASN A 133 7.43 13.85 4.03
N LEU A 134 6.90 14.45 5.10
CA LEU A 134 5.92 13.87 6.01
C LEU A 134 4.57 14.62 5.97
N ASP A 135 4.26 15.29 4.86
CA ASP A 135 2.99 15.98 4.70
C ASP A 135 1.78 15.05 4.96
N GLY A 136 0.86 15.52 5.80
CA GLY A 136 -0.35 14.78 6.16
C GLY A 136 -0.14 13.58 7.07
N VAL A 137 1.07 13.37 7.63
CA VAL A 137 1.37 12.26 8.55
C VAL A 137 2.29 12.67 9.68
N THR A 138 2.12 12.02 10.82
CA THR A 138 3.03 12.11 11.97
C THR A 138 3.46 10.71 12.36
N ILE A 139 4.72 10.59 12.79
CA ILE A 139 5.27 9.37 13.35
C ILE A 139 5.70 9.61 14.80
N SER A 140 5.50 8.62 15.66
CA SER A 140 5.87 8.68 17.07
C SER A 140 6.43 7.34 17.52
N ASP A 141 7.26 7.32 18.56
CA ASP A 141 7.77 6.07 19.10
C ASP A 141 6.63 5.18 19.60
N THR A 142 6.82 3.87 19.50
CA THR A 142 5.89 2.89 20.04
C THR A 142 6.63 1.60 20.33
N SER A 143 6.05 0.81 21.24
CA SER A 143 6.45 -0.58 21.47
C SER A 143 5.20 -1.46 21.52
N PHE A 144 5.30 -2.67 20.98
CA PHE A 144 4.19 -3.61 20.90
C PHE A 144 4.70 -5.06 20.82
N THR A 145 3.90 -5.99 21.33
CA THR A 145 4.14 -7.43 21.21
C THR A 145 3.03 -8.03 20.36
N PRO A 146 3.32 -8.49 19.13
CA PRO A 146 2.35 -9.23 18.33
C PRO A 146 1.91 -10.52 19.02
N ILE A 147 0.60 -10.75 19.11
CA ILE A 147 0.02 -11.98 19.67
C ILE A 147 -0.82 -12.71 18.62
N SER A 148 -1.09 -14.00 18.86
CA SER A 148 -2.03 -14.76 18.05
C SER A 148 -3.46 -14.32 18.34
N ILE A 149 -4.15 -13.75 17.34
CA ILE A 149 -5.54 -13.31 17.42
C ILE A 149 -6.38 -14.13 16.44
N PRO A 150 -7.26 -15.02 16.94
CA PRO A 150 -8.17 -15.81 16.10
C PRO A 150 -8.99 -14.93 15.16
N ASN A 151 -9.15 -15.39 13.92
CA ASN A 151 -9.84 -14.69 12.82
C ASN A 151 -9.21 -13.35 12.39
N MET A 152 -8.03 -12.97 12.92
CA MET A 152 -7.28 -11.80 12.44
C MET A 152 -5.89 -12.19 11.95
N SER A 153 -5.01 -12.63 12.85
CA SER A 153 -3.65 -13.08 12.52
C SER A 153 -3.20 -14.09 13.57
N THR A 154 -3.04 -15.35 13.17
CA THR A 154 -2.63 -16.43 14.06
C THR A 154 -1.14 -16.72 14.04
N SER A 155 -0.42 -16.11 13.11
CA SER A 155 1.04 -16.25 12.94
C SER A 155 1.66 -14.93 12.48
N PRO A 156 1.52 -13.85 13.27
CA PRO A 156 2.16 -12.57 12.96
C PRO A 156 3.70 -12.71 13.01
N LYS A 157 4.40 -11.79 12.35
CA LYS A 157 5.86 -11.66 12.51
C LYS A 157 6.17 -11.29 13.95
N TYR A 158 7.24 -11.86 14.50
CA TYR A 158 7.68 -11.63 15.89
C TYR A 158 6.59 -11.98 16.92
N LEU A 159 5.87 -13.09 16.70
CA LEU A 159 4.89 -13.62 17.64
C LEU A 159 5.51 -13.76 19.04
N ASP A 160 4.86 -13.15 20.03
CA ASP A 160 5.24 -13.11 21.44
C ASP A 160 6.60 -12.44 21.74
N GLU A 161 7.16 -11.72 20.75
CA GLU A 161 8.40 -10.94 20.90
C GLU A 161 8.11 -9.43 20.94
N ASN A 162 8.76 -8.71 21.87
CA ASN A 162 8.62 -7.26 21.96
C ASN A 162 9.28 -6.56 20.76
N CYS A 163 8.49 -5.77 20.04
CA CYS A 163 8.93 -4.93 18.94
C CYS A 163 8.98 -3.47 19.38
N ASN A 164 10.05 -2.77 19.02
CA ASN A 164 10.10 -1.32 19.04
C ASN A 164 9.89 -0.80 17.61
N GLY A 165 9.40 0.43 17.48
CA GLY A 165 9.24 1.03 16.17
C GLY A 165 8.45 2.32 16.20
N ILE A 166 7.64 2.53 15.17
CA ILE A 166 6.87 3.77 14.99
C ILE A 166 5.37 3.50 14.94
N SER A 167 4.60 4.38 15.54
CA SER A 167 3.17 4.53 15.27
C SER A 167 2.97 5.61 14.20
N ILE A 168 1.98 5.42 13.34
CA ILE A 168 1.69 6.28 12.20
C ILE A 168 0.31 6.88 12.39
N ASN A 169 0.25 8.20 12.46
CA ASN A 169 -1.00 8.95 12.57
C ASN A 169 -1.17 9.89 11.37
N ILE A 170 -2.19 9.64 10.57
CA ILE A 170 -2.57 10.46 9.41
C ILE A 170 -3.25 11.73 9.91
N THR A 171 -2.62 12.88 9.67
CA THR A 171 -3.11 14.21 10.08
C THR A 171 -3.91 14.89 8.97
N ASP A 172 -3.56 14.64 7.70
CA ASP A 172 -4.33 15.09 6.53
C ASP A 172 -4.27 14.03 5.41
N ARG A 173 -5.42 13.38 5.17
CA ARG A 173 -5.57 12.32 4.16
C ARG A 173 -5.41 12.80 2.72
N ASN A 174 -5.54 14.10 2.44
CA ASN A 174 -5.40 14.66 1.10
C ASN A 174 -3.93 14.95 0.76
N LEU A 175 -3.09 15.12 1.78
CA LEU A 175 -1.66 15.37 1.64
C LEU A 175 -0.85 14.07 1.75
N PHE A 176 -1.31 13.12 2.58
CA PHE A 176 -0.57 11.88 2.83
C PHE A 176 -0.46 11.00 1.58
N LYS A 177 0.78 10.66 1.22
CA LYS A 177 1.12 9.74 0.12
C LYS A 177 1.66 8.44 0.70
N PRO A 178 0.82 7.41 0.91
CA PRO A 178 1.22 6.20 1.64
C PRO A 178 2.35 5.42 0.95
N ILE A 179 2.34 5.34 -0.39
CA ILE A 179 3.35 4.58 -1.15
C ILE A 179 4.72 5.26 -1.05
N ASP A 180 4.78 6.57 -1.33
CA ASP A 180 6.00 7.37 -1.17
C ASP A 180 6.56 7.30 0.26
N PHE A 181 5.68 7.43 1.26
CA PHE A 181 6.05 7.27 2.67
C PHE A 181 6.68 5.90 2.95
N THR A 182 6.10 4.82 2.43
CA THR A 182 6.64 3.47 2.65
C THR A 182 7.95 3.23 1.90
N VAL A 183 8.14 3.81 0.71
CA VAL A 183 9.44 3.77 0.00
C VAL A 183 10.52 4.41 0.88
N ASN A 184 10.26 5.60 1.45
CA ASN A 184 11.18 6.26 2.38
C ASN A 184 11.44 5.40 3.63
N LEU A 185 10.40 4.78 4.17
CA LEU A 185 10.49 3.96 5.38
C LEU A 185 11.30 2.68 5.17
N ILE A 186 11.08 1.96 4.05
CA ILE A 186 11.84 0.76 3.69
C ILE A 186 13.31 1.10 3.43
N TYR A 187 13.57 2.20 2.71
CA TYR A 187 14.95 2.69 2.52
C TYR A 187 15.61 3.03 3.86
N THR A 188 14.88 3.68 4.78
CA THR A 188 15.36 3.97 6.13
C THR A 188 15.75 2.70 6.89
N PHE A 189 14.93 1.65 6.83
CA PHE A 189 15.26 0.38 7.48
C PHE A 189 16.50 -0.30 6.87
N HIS A 190 16.62 -0.30 5.53
CA HIS A 190 17.80 -0.80 4.84
C HIS A 190 19.07 -0.04 5.25
N LYS A 191 19.00 1.29 5.28
CA LYS A 191 20.11 2.18 5.66
C LYS A 191 20.55 1.99 7.11
N LEU A 192 19.60 1.93 8.05
CA LEU A 192 19.91 1.88 9.48
C LEU A 192 20.28 0.47 9.97
N TYR A 193 19.71 -0.57 9.33
CA TYR A 193 19.85 -1.95 9.80
C TYR A 193 20.36 -2.91 8.70
N PRO A 194 21.45 -2.61 7.98
CA PRO A 194 21.86 -3.37 6.78
C PRO A 194 22.20 -4.85 7.06
N GLN A 195 22.50 -5.20 8.31
CA GLN A 195 22.80 -6.59 8.72
C GLN A 195 21.58 -7.36 9.23
N LYS A 196 20.45 -6.67 9.49
CA LYS A 196 19.25 -7.26 10.11
C LYS A 196 18.01 -7.12 9.25
N PHE A 197 17.88 -6.04 8.50
CA PHE A 197 16.78 -5.82 7.57
C PHE A 197 16.90 -6.78 6.38
N THR A 198 15.82 -7.48 6.06
CA THR A 198 15.77 -8.37 4.89
C THR A 198 14.46 -8.25 4.15
N PHE A 199 14.55 -8.39 2.83
CA PHE A 199 13.38 -8.56 1.98
C PHE A 199 12.92 -10.02 1.99
N ARG A 200 11.60 -10.21 2.02
CA ARG A 200 10.95 -11.45 1.61
C ARG A 200 10.74 -11.36 0.10
N GLU A 201 11.79 -11.65 -0.66
CA GLU A 201 11.92 -11.29 -2.09
C GLU A 201 10.68 -11.57 -2.93
N SER A 202 10.18 -12.81 -2.94
CA SER A 202 8.98 -13.17 -3.71
C SER A 202 7.73 -12.39 -3.28
N SER A 203 7.62 -12.01 -2.01
CA SER A 203 6.48 -11.24 -1.50
C SER A 203 6.60 -9.76 -1.89
N ILE A 204 7.76 -9.13 -1.67
CA ILE A 204 7.93 -7.71 -2.02
C ILE A 204 7.82 -7.48 -3.52
N ASP A 205 8.43 -8.34 -4.34
CA ASP A 205 8.42 -8.17 -5.79
C ASP A 205 7.00 -8.33 -6.37
N ARG A 206 6.18 -9.22 -5.77
CA ARG A 206 4.75 -9.37 -6.14
C ARG A 206 3.87 -8.23 -5.67
N LEU A 207 4.11 -7.68 -4.47
CA LEU A 207 3.35 -6.56 -3.92
C LEU A 207 3.67 -5.24 -4.64
N TRP A 208 4.95 -5.04 -4.98
CA TRP A 208 5.40 -3.90 -5.77
C TRP A 208 5.03 -4.06 -7.25
N GLY A 209 4.98 -5.30 -7.75
CA GLY A 209 4.64 -5.61 -9.13
C GLY A 209 5.84 -5.66 -10.07
N SER A 210 7.06 -5.62 -9.54
CA SER A 210 8.31 -5.98 -10.23
C SER A 210 9.43 -6.15 -9.21
N ASP A 211 10.60 -6.63 -9.63
CA ASP A 211 11.77 -6.74 -8.75
C ASP A 211 12.61 -5.46 -8.64
N ASN A 212 12.23 -4.39 -9.35
CA ASN A 212 13.04 -3.18 -9.44
C ASN A 212 13.17 -2.47 -8.09
N PHE A 213 12.12 -2.42 -7.27
CA PHE A 213 12.15 -1.71 -5.99
C PHE A 213 13.16 -2.31 -5.02
N ARG A 214 13.11 -3.63 -4.83
CA ARG A 214 14.09 -4.33 -4.00
C ARG A 214 15.50 -4.14 -4.53
N LYS A 215 15.71 -4.34 -5.84
CA LYS A 215 17.03 -4.18 -6.47
C LYS A 215 17.56 -2.76 -6.35
N ASP A 216 16.70 -1.76 -6.51
CA ASP A 216 17.05 -0.35 -6.43
C ASP A 216 17.42 0.07 -5.00
N ILE A 217 16.68 -0.42 -3.99
CA ILE A 217 17.04 -0.22 -2.58
C ILE A 217 18.38 -0.88 -2.27
N LEU A 218 18.60 -2.12 -2.72
CA LEU A 218 19.88 -2.84 -2.51
C LEU A 218 21.07 -2.21 -3.26
N ALA A 219 20.80 -1.45 -4.32
CA ALA A 219 21.77 -0.66 -5.07
C ALA A 219 21.89 0.79 -4.54
N ASP A 220 21.32 1.08 -3.38
CA ASP A 220 21.32 2.38 -2.71
C ASP A 220 20.76 3.54 -3.56
N LYS A 221 19.88 3.26 -4.53
CA LYS A 221 19.12 4.33 -5.19
C LYS A 221 18.26 5.05 -4.17
N THR A 222 18.21 6.36 -4.29
CA THR A 222 17.45 7.18 -3.36
C THR A 222 15.95 6.95 -3.52
N PRO A 223 15.14 7.12 -2.45
CA PRO A 223 13.69 7.06 -2.53
C PRO A 223 13.11 7.95 -3.63
N LYS A 224 13.72 9.13 -3.86
CA LYS A 224 13.31 10.05 -4.91
C LYS A 224 13.44 9.42 -6.29
N GLU A 225 14.59 8.81 -6.60
CA GLU A 225 14.81 8.14 -7.90
C GLU A 225 13.83 6.99 -8.11
N ILE A 226 13.55 6.21 -7.06
CA ILE A 226 12.58 5.11 -7.12
C ILE A 226 11.17 5.66 -7.40
N ILE A 227 10.75 6.72 -6.70
CA ILE A 227 9.42 7.34 -6.88
C ILE A 227 9.30 7.96 -8.27
N GLU A 228 10.36 8.59 -8.78
CA GLU A 228 10.38 9.21 -10.12
C GLU A 228 10.33 8.16 -11.23
N SER A 229 10.87 6.96 -11.01
CA SER A 229 11.00 5.91 -12.03
C SER A 229 9.68 5.48 -12.66
N TYR A 230 8.58 5.48 -11.90
CA TYR A 230 7.28 5.01 -12.37
C TYR A 230 6.30 6.14 -12.74
N GLN A 231 6.69 7.42 -12.62
CA GLN A 231 5.76 8.54 -12.87
C GLN A 231 5.26 8.58 -14.32
N LYS A 232 6.13 8.25 -15.28
CA LYS A 232 5.76 8.25 -16.70
C LYS A 232 4.65 7.22 -16.99
N ASP A 233 4.80 6.01 -16.46
CA ASP A 233 3.81 4.94 -16.66
C ASP A 233 2.50 5.24 -15.95
N LEU A 234 2.58 5.87 -14.77
CA LEU A 234 1.40 6.39 -14.07
C LEU A 234 0.64 7.45 -14.88
N GLU A 235 1.33 8.39 -15.52
CA GLU A 235 0.68 9.38 -16.37
C GLU A 235 0.01 8.74 -17.59
N ASN A 236 0.66 7.75 -18.20
CA ASN A 236 0.05 6.97 -19.28
C ASN A 236 -1.23 6.26 -18.81
N PHE A 237 -1.16 5.56 -17.67
CA PHE A 237 -2.34 4.89 -17.10
C PHE A 237 -3.47 5.87 -16.77
N LYS A 238 -3.15 7.06 -16.25
CA LYS A 238 -4.15 8.12 -16.01
C LYS A 238 -4.85 8.57 -17.29
N GLN A 239 -4.20 8.52 -18.46
CA GLN A 239 -4.86 8.76 -19.73
C GLN A 239 -5.74 7.58 -20.14
N VAL A 240 -5.20 6.35 -20.11
CA VAL A 240 -5.92 5.13 -20.49
C VAL A 240 -7.20 4.95 -19.68
N ARG A 241 -7.14 5.14 -18.35
CA ARG A 241 -8.30 4.89 -17.48
C ARG A 241 -9.49 5.81 -17.78
N LYS A 242 -9.29 6.97 -18.43
CA LYS A 242 -10.36 7.94 -18.74
C LYS A 242 -11.50 7.31 -19.55
N ASP A 243 -11.18 6.39 -20.43
CA ASP A 243 -12.14 5.70 -21.30
C ASP A 243 -13.05 4.71 -20.55
N PHE A 244 -12.77 4.50 -19.26
CA PHE A 244 -13.45 3.55 -18.38
C PHE A 244 -14.09 4.21 -17.16
N LEU A 245 -13.90 5.52 -16.96
CA LEU A 245 -14.44 6.23 -15.80
C LEU A 245 -15.95 6.46 -15.96
N LEU A 246 -16.69 6.22 -14.88
CA LEU A 246 -18.15 6.40 -14.85
C LEU A 246 -18.57 7.66 -14.08
N TYR A 247 -17.66 8.25 -13.30
CA TYR A 247 -17.84 9.40 -12.40
C TYR A 247 -16.70 10.40 -12.54
#